data_AF-A0A2T0MKN8-F1
#
_entry.id   AF-A0A2T0MKN8-F1
#
_cell.length_a   1.000
_cell.length_b   1.000
_cell.length_c   1.000
_cell.angle_alpha   90.00
_cell.angle_beta   90.00
_cell.angle_gamma   90.00
#
_symmetry.space_group_name_H-M   'P 1'
#
loop_
_entity.id
_entity.type
_entity.pdbx_description
1 polymer ?
#
loop_
_entity_poly.entity_id
_entity_poly.type
_entity_poly.pdbx_seq_one_letter_code
_entity_poly.pdbx_strand_id
1 'polypeptide(L)'
;MSRRKLGQLEAEVLAVLAGADGFLSPNDIGDRLAGGAAYTTVNTILFRLLDKNMVDREKRGRAYVYRLTADEPGLAAERMFGHLRLAHNPSAVLSQFVHGLNPKEEEALRALLDETEGQR
;
A
#
# COMPACT_ATOMS: atom_id res chain seq x y z
N MET A 1 -6.05 -14.50 24.72
CA MET A 1 -5.85 -13.43 23.72
C MET A 1 -4.63 -13.77 22.89
N SER A 2 -4.82 -14.14 21.61
CA SER A 2 -3.70 -14.52 20.74
C SER A 2 -2.99 -13.27 20.23
N ARG A 3 -1.66 -13.20 20.37
CA ARG A 3 -0.85 -12.09 19.89
C ARG A 3 -0.83 -12.12 18.37
N ARG A 4 -1.50 -11.17 17.70
CA ARG A 4 -1.48 -11.08 16.23
C ARG A 4 -0.05 -10.88 15.74
N LYS A 5 0.32 -11.58 14.67
CA LYS A 5 1.60 -11.31 13.99
C LYS A 5 1.54 -9.91 13.38
N LEU A 6 2.70 -9.25 13.30
CA LEU A 6 2.77 -7.86 12.86
C LEU A 6 2.12 -7.62 11.49
N GLY A 7 2.41 -8.48 10.51
CA GLY A 7 1.83 -8.39 9.16
C GLY A 7 0.31 -8.63 9.12
N GLN A 8 -0.22 -9.44 10.04
CA GLN A 8 -1.66 -9.64 10.13
C GLN A 8 -2.37 -8.35 10.57
N LEU A 9 -1.80 -7.64 11.54
CA LEU A 9 -2.39 -6.40 12.03
C LEU A 9 -2.31 -5.27 10.99
N GLU A 10 -1.23 -5.20 10.20
CA GLU A 10 -1.14 -4.26 9.07
C GLU A 10 -2.27 -4.48 8.07
N ALA A 11 -2.51 -5.73 7.69
CA ALA A 11 -3.59 -6.09 6.76
C ALA A 11 -4.98 -5.74 7.31
N GLU A 12 -5.22 -6.01 8.60
CA GLU A 12 -6.49 -5.65 9.25
C GLU A 12 -6.71 -4.13 9.30
N VAL A 13 -5.67 -3.34 9.59
CA VAL A 13 -5.76 -1.85 9.59
C VAL A 13 -6.05 -1.31 8.19
N LEU A 14 -5.39 -1.84 7.16
CA LEU A 14 -5.65 -1.46 5.78
C LEU A 14 -7.08 -1.81 5.34
N ALA A 15 -7.59 -2.98 5.74
CA ALA A 15 -8.97 -3.37 5.45
C ALA A 15 -9.99 -2.43 6.11
N VAL A 16 -9.75 -2.00 7.36
CA VAL A 16 -10.60 -1.02 8.05
C VAL A 16 -10.60 0.33 7.31
N LEU A 17 -9.44 0.79 6.83
CA LEU A 17 -9.31 2.05 6.10
C LEU A 17 -9.93 1.97 4.69
N ALA A 18 -9.81 0.83 4.01
CA ALA A 18 -10.40 0.60 2.70
C ALA A 18 -11.94 0.62 2.73
N GLY A 19 -12.54 0.17 3.85
CA GLY A 19 -13.99 0.17 4.04
C GLY A 19 -14.56 1.49 4.61
N ALA A 20 -13.76 2.54 4.73
CA ALA A 20 -14.18 3.81 5.31
C ALA A 20 -14.25 4.93 4.27
N ASP A 21 -15.39 5.61 4.20
CA ASP A 21 -15.59 6.80 3.34
C ASP A 21 -14.98 8.06 4.00
N GLY A 22 -13.68 8.04 4.29
CA GLY A 22 -12.96 9.19 4.82
C GLY A 22 -11.83 8.86 5.81
N PHE A 23 -11.38 9.88 6.52
CA PHE A 23 -10.31 9.75 7.50
C PHE A 23 -10.82 9.22 8.84
N LEU A 24 -10.09 8.27 9.44
CA LEU A 24 -10.35 7.68 10.76
C LEU A 24 -9.24 8.03 11.75
N SER A 25 -9.60 8.25 13.02
CA SER A 25 -8.59 8.37 14.08
C SER A 25 -8.00 7.00 14.48
N PRO A 26 -6.82 6.94 15.12
CA PRO A 26 -6.29 5.66 15.61
C PRO A 26 -7.22 4.95 16.61
N ASN A 27 -8.06 5.69 17.35
CA ASN A 27 -9.08 5.09 18.21
C ASN A 27 -10.20 4.44 17.38
N ASP A 28 -10.74 5.14 16.39
CA ASP A 28 -11.77 4.60 15.49
C ASP A 28 -11.30 3.31 14.80
N ILE A 29 -10.04 3.29 14.37
CA ILE A 29 -9.43 2.11 13.76
C ILE A 29 -9.30 0.99 14.79
N GLY A 30 -8.79 1.28 15.99
CA GLY A 30 -8.66 0.31 17.08
C GLY A 30 -9.99 -0.36 17.45
N ASP A 31 -11.07 0.40 17.50
CA ASP A 31 -12.41 -0.07 17.84
C ASP A 31 -13.04 -0.94 16.74
N ARG A 32 -12.66 -0.71 15.47
CA ARG A 32 -13.13 -1.49 14.31
C ARG A 32 -12.35 -2.79 14.08
N LEU A 33 -11.21 -2.98 14.73
CA LEU A 33 -10.41 -4.20 14.60
C LEU A 33 -11.03 -5.36 15.39
N ALA A 34 -11.04 -6.55 14.80
CA ALA A 34 -11.57 -7.75 15.45
C ALA A 34 -10.77 -8.10 16.72
N GLY A 35 -11.40 -7.99 17.89
CA GLY A 35 -10.76 -8.18 19.20
C GLY A 35 -10.07 -6.93 19.75
N GLY A 36 -10.25 -5.77 19.12
CA GLY A 36 -9.72 -4.47 19.53
C GLY A 36 -8.21 -4.36 19.36
N ALA A 37 -7.69 -3.14 19.35
CA ALA A 37 -6.26 -2.89 19.49
C ALA A 37 -6.02 -1.62 20.31
N ALA A 38 -4.99 -1.64 21.16
CA ALA A 38 -4.62 -0.47 21.92
C ALA A 38 -4.16 0.67 20.99
N TYR A 39 -4.42 1.91 21.37
CA TYR A 39 -4.05 3.11 20.62
C TYR A 39 -2.60 3.11 20.15
N THR A 40 -1.65 2.82 21.05
CA THR A 40 -0.21 2.83 20.73
C THR A 40 0.17 1.76 19.71
N THR A 41 -0.52 0.61 19.74
CA THR A 41 -0.35 -0.46 18.77
C THR A 41 -0.83 0.00 17.39
N VAL A 42 -2.04 0.53 17.29
CA VAL A 42 -2.58 1.08 16.04
C VAL A 42 -1.70 2.20 15.51
N ASN A 43 -1.28 3.13 16.38
CA ASN A 43 -0.43 4.25 16.01
C ASN A 43 0.92 3.78 15.44
N THR A 44 1.53 2.74 16.04
CA THR A 44 2.77 2.14 15.51
C THR A 44 2.58 1.56 14.12
N ILE A 45 1.45 0.88 13.88
CA ILE A 45 1.12 0.33 12.55
C ILE A 45 0.91 1.45 11.54
N LEU A 46 0.16 2.48 11.91
CA LEU A 46 -0.10 3.63 11.04
C LEU A 46 1.19 4.37 10.68
N PHE A 47 2.14 4.53 11.60
CA PHE A 47 3.46 5.08 11.27
C PHE A 47 4.21 4.24 10.24
N ARG A 48 4.19 2.91 10.37
CA ARG A 48 4.81 2.02 9.38
C ARG A 48 4.11 2.08 8.03
N LEU A 49 2.78 2.17 8.02
CA LEU A 49 2.01 2.30 6.79
C LEU A 49 2.23 3.67 6.12
N LEU A 50 2.44 4.73 6.91
CA LEU A 50 2.87 6.04 6.41
C LEU A 50 4.27 5.99 5.78
N ASP A 51 5.24 5.35 6.44
CA ASP A 51 6.58 5.15 5.86
C ASP A 51 6.51 4.34 4.56
N LYS A 52 5.51 3.44 4.48
CA LYS A 52 5.15 2.69 3.28
C LYS A 52 4.20 3.45 2.35
N ASN A 53 3.90 4.73 2.56
CA ASN A 53 3.00 5.56 1.76
C ASN A 53 1.61 4.94 1.48
N MET A 54 1.19 3.91 2.22
CA MET A 54 -0.08 3.20 1.99
C MET A 54 -1.28 3.94 2.57
N VAL A 55 -1.02 4.91 3.45
CA VAL A 55 -2.05 5.72 4.08
C VAL A 55 -1.63 7.19 4.05
N ASP A 56 -2.61 8.08 3.94
CA ASP A 56 -2.45 9.51 4.16
C ASP A 56 -2.80 9.85 5.61
N ARG A 57 -2.25 10.95 6.12
CA ARG A 57 -2.69 11.54 7.40
C ARG A 57 -3.01 13.02 7.27
N GLU A 58 -3.98 13.47 8.05
CA GLU A 58 -4.35 14.87 8.23
C GLU A 58 -4.39 15.20 9.73
N LYS A 59 -3.95 16.41 10.12
CA LYS A 59 -4.07 16.86 11.50
C LYS A 59 -5.46 17.44 11.73
N ARG A 60 -6.24 16.83 12.64
CA ARG A 60 -7.54 17.34 13.07
C ARG A 60 -7.53 17.65 14.56
N GLY A 61 -7.52 18.94 14.89
CA GLY A 61 -7.38 19.42 16.26
C GLY A 61 -6.04 19.00 16.87
N ARG A 62 -6.09 18.17 17.92
CA ARG A 62 -4.91 17.67 18.64
C ARG A 62 -4.44 16.28 18.18
N ALA A 63 -5.15 15.64 17.26
CA ALA A 63 -4.86 14.28 16.80
C ALA A 63 -4.64 14.23 15.28
N TYR A 64 -4.02 13.13 14.82
CA TYR A 64 -3.98 12.79 13.40
C TYR A 64 -5.11 11.83 13.07
N VAL A 65 -5.66 11.97 11.88
CA VAL A 65 -6.61 11.04 11.27
C VAL A 65 -6.02 10.49 9.97
N TYR A 66 -6.42 9.29 9.57
CA TYR A 66 -5.75 8.49 8.56
C TYR A 66 -6.75 7.94 7.55
N ARG A 67 -6.32 7.82 6.30
CA ARG A 67 -7.12 7.33 5.17
C ARG A 67 -6.25 6.43 4.30
N LEU A 68 -6.82 5.45 3.61
CA LEU A 68 -6.08 4.71 2.58
C LEU A 68 -5.67 5.66 1.44
N THR A 69 -4.41 5.61 1.02
CA THR A 69 -3.93 6.44 -0.11
C THR A 69 -4.76 6.14 -1.36
N ALA A 70 -5.29 7.20 -2.00
CA ALA A 70 -6.19 7.07 -3.14
C ALA A 70 -5.51 6.55 -4.43
N ASP A 71 -4.18 6.57 -4.48
CA ASP A 71 -3.36 6.13 -5.61
C ASP A 71 -2.33 5.07 -5.20
N GLU A 72 -2.82 3.98 -4.59
CA GLU A 72 -1.97 2.82 -4.31
C GLU A 72 -1.27 2.27 -5.58
N PRO A 73 -1.95 2.16 -6.75
CA PRO A 73 -1.29 1.71 -7.98
C PRO A 73 -0.19 2.66 -8.47
N GLY A 74 -0.42 3.98 -8.44
CA GLY A 74 0.58 4.96 -8.86
C GLY A 74 1.80 5.00 -7.93
N LEU A 75 1.60 4.82 -6.62
CA LEU A 75 2.69 4.69 -5.67
C LEU A 75 3.49 3.39 -5.88
N ALA A 76 2.83 2.27 -6.13
CA ALA A 76 3.50 1.02 -6.45
C ALA A 76 4.34 1.17 -7.73
N ALA A 77 3.79 1.82 -8.75
CA ALA A 77 4.51 2.14 -9.98
C ALA A 77 5.72 3.06 -9.72
N GLU A 78 5.57 4.11 -8.91
CA GLU A 78 6.68 5.01 -8.54
C GLU A 78 7.85 4.25 -7.91
N ARG A 79 7.56 3.28 -7.03
CA ARG A 79 8.58 2.42 -6.41
C ARG A 79 9.26 1.51 -7.41
N MET A 80 8.47 0.88 -8.29
CA MET A 80 9.02 0.05 -9.36
C MET A 80 9.96 0.87 -10.25
N PHE A 81 9.58 2.09 -10.62
CA PHE A 81 10.44 3.01 -11.37
C PHE A 81 11.67 3.45 -10.57
N GLY A 82 11.53 3.71 -9.27
CA GLY A 82 12.63 4.06 -8.39
C GLY A 82 13.71 2.97 -8.36
N HIS A 83 13.30 1.72 -8.14
CA HIS A 83 14.22 0.58 -8.19
C HIS A 83 14.86 0.39 -9.57
N LEU A 84 14.07 0.54 -10.64
CA LEU A 84 14.56 0.40 -12.01
C LEU A 84 15.59 1.47 -12.38
N ARG A 85 15.38 2.73 -11.99
CA ARG A 85 16.29 3.86 -12.28
C ARG A 85 17.59 3.82 -11.49
N LEU A 86 17.58 3.21 -10.31
CA LEU A 86 18.79 3.04 -9.47
C LEU A 86 19.62 1.82 -9.86
N ALA A 87 19.08 0.92 -10.69
CA ALA A 87 19.78 -0.29 -11.09
C ALA A 87 20.93 0.01 -12.05
N HIS A 88 22.08 -0.63 -11.84
CA HIS A 88 23.22 -0.55 -12.77
C HIS A 88 22.91 -1.15 -14.15
N ASN A 89 21.97 -2.10 -14.22
CA ASN A 89 21.49 -2.70 -15.47
C ASN A 89 19.96 -2.81 -15.45
N PRO A 90 19.24 -1.76 -15.89
CA PRO A 90 17.78 -1.73 -15.91
C PRO A 90 17.16 -2.85 -16.75
N SER A 91 17.78 -3.20 -17.88
CA SER A 91 17.27 -4.27 -18.77
C SER A 91 17.30 -5.64 -18.10
N ALA A 92 18.32 -5.93 -17.28
CA ALA A 92 18.37 -7.16 -16.50
C ALA A 92 17.28 -7.21 -15.43
N VAL A 93 16.98 -6.08 -14.77
CA VAL A 93 15.89 -5.99 -13.79
C VAL A 93 14.54 -6.20 -14.45
N LEU A 94 14.30 -5.58 -15.61
CA LEU A 94 13.06 -5.79 -16.39
C LEU A 94 12.92 -7.24 -16.84
N SER A 95 14.01 -7.86 -17.32
CA SER A 95 14.00 -9.28 -17.67
C SER A 95 13.60 -10.13 -16.46
N GLN A 96 14.23 -9.94 -15.31
CA GLN A 96 13.88 -10.69 -14.09
C GLN A 96 12.45 -10.43 -13.61
N PHE A 97 11.96 -9.19 -13.74
CA PHE A 97 10.60 -8.83 -13.41
C PHE A 97 9.59 -9.57 -14.30
N VAL A 98 9.79 -9.56 -15.63
CA VAL A 98 8.93 -10.28 -16.58
C VAL A 98 8.94 -11.79 -16.31
N HIS A 99 10.10 -12.39 -16.00
CA HIS A 99 10.19 -13.80 -15.61
C HIS A 99 9.44 -14.14 -14.31
N GLY A 100 9.19 -13.14 -13.45
CA GLY A 100 8.46 -13.31 -12.19
C GLY A 100 6.95 -13.16 -12.32
N LEU A 101 6.43 -12.71 -13.47
CA LEU A 101 5.00 -12.55 -13.71
C LEU A 101 4.32 -13.91 -13.92
N ASN A 102 3.09 -14.03 -13.44
CA ASN A 102 2.24 -15.15 -13.82
C ASN A 102 1.63 -14.93 -15.22
N PRO A 103 1.05 -15.98 -15.86
CA PRO A 103 0.53 -15.87 -17.23
C PRO A 103 -0.52 -14.76 -17.43
N LYS A 104 -1.37 -14.51 -16.42
CA LYS A 104 -2.40 -13.46 -16.48
C LYS A 104 -1.77 -12.06 -16.38
N GLU A 105 -0.76 -11.90 -15.54
CA GLU A 105 -0.02 -10.64 -15.40
C GLU A 105 0.80 -10.35 -16.66
N GLU A 106 1.42 -11.35 -17.28
CA GLU A 106 2.16 -11.21 -18.53
C GLU A 106 1.24 -10.77 -19.69
N GLU A 107 0.07 -11.42 -19.83
CA GLU A 107 -0.92 -11.06 -20.85
C GLU A 107 -1.43 -9.63 -20.67
N ALA A 108 -1.73 -9.25 -19.42
CA ALA A 108 -2.15 -7.88 -19.09
C ALA A 108 -1.04 -6.85 -19.40
N LEU A 109 0.22 -7.15 -19.06
CA LEU A 109 1.34 -6.26 -19.36
C LEU A 109 1.54 -6.10 -20.86
N ARG A 110 1.42 -7.18 -21.65
CA ARG A 110 1.53 -7.12 -23.11
C ARG A 110 0.43 -6.25 -23.72
N ALA A 111 -0.82 -6.44 -23.33
CA ALA A 111 -1.94 -5.63 -23.81
C ALA A 111 -1.73 -4.12 -23.53
N LEU A 112 -1.29 -3.78 -22.32
CA LEU A 112 -0.99 -2.39 -21.95
C LEU A 112 0.14 -1.76 -22.77
N LEU A 113 1.18 -2.54 -23.10
CA LEU A 113 2.28 -2.06 -23.95
C LEU A 113 1.81 -1.83 -25.39
N ASP A 114 1.04 -2.75 -25.95
CA ASP A 114 0.48 -2.65 -27.30
C ASP A 114 -0.45 -1.42 -27.43
N GLU A 115 -1.30 -1.18 -26.42
CA GLU A 115 -2.15 0.03 -26.34
C GLU A 115 -1.33 1.33 -26.30
N THR A 116 -0.19 1.31 -25.62
CA THR A 116 0.70 2.48 -25.48
C THR A 116 1.47 2.76 -26.77
N GLU A 117 1.85 1.73 -27.53
CA GLU A 117 2.46 1.88 -28.86
C GLU A 117 1.49 2.46 -29.88
N GLY A 118 0.20 2.11 -29.80
CA GLY A 118 -0.84 2.69 -30.66
C GLY A 118 -1.19 4.16 -30.36
N GLN A 119 -0.74 4.69 -29.22
CA GLN A 119 -0.96 6.08 -28.79
C GLN A 119 0.24 7.00 -29.04
N ARG A 120 1.38 6.46 -29.51
CA ARG A 120 2.60 7.21 -29.87
C ARG A 120 2.67 7.48 -31.36
#